data_AF-A0A5C9F4S0-F1
#
_entry.id   AF-A0A5C9F4S0-F1
#
_cell.length_a   1.000
_cell.length_b   1.000
_cell.length_c   1.000
_cell.angle_alpha   90.00
_cell.angle_beta   90.00
_cell.angle_gamma   90.00
#
_symmetry.space_group_name_H-M   'P 1'
#
loop_
_entity.id
_entity.type
_entity.pdbx_description
1 polymer ?
#
loop_
_entity_poly.entity_id
_entity_poly.type
_entity_poly.pdbx_seq_one_letter_code
_entity_poly.pdbx_strand_id
1 'polypeptide(L)'
;MNEKKIEKKLESSDKTEKAMSIILVIHLFAYAAVMGLLVLLYFLAMGATGITFFWPIYPILGWGIGVGIHALIYGIYYAVTPFLAKLKTQSPFKILFIFHAWVYGMVNLIVFFGNISILGLFNVIYFYWPLLLWGIGLGIHGLGYITWDKKLEKEKAKLMREEAGITEDKARKISTFKLVIFYLLIAHIIYFIVAQVLIYALFFPIDLVDGILSSILWGVAVIIHAFGYYIYFYQKSIEAVKKGVIIHAAFYIGYNPLNIIRGLVIQPIDTVSPFISLLFWGIFLAFHAYVAMKYKQLKEKAETSLNEKAKDVDPKEIQAKIKWFVAWKWSFLGHMVIYVVGLIAITITIFVLSLDIAILPVVALGWLIGLSAHYSLYWILMFRARNALKWTFRIHLHVYIPACVDMVVLNLLTGGFPWSPIGILGWGIGIGVHYILKKYISK
;
A
#
# COMPACT_ATOMS: atom_id res chain seq x y z
N MET A 1 -38.83 11.27 -1.58
CA MET A 1 -38.16 9.98 -1.27
C MET A 1 -39.13 9.20 -0.40
N ASN A 2 -39.55 7.97 -0.78
CA ASN A 2 -40.62 7.21 -0.10
C ASN A 2 -40.25 6.92 1.38
N GLU A 3 -41.20 7.07 2.32
CA GLU A 3 -41.02 6.84 3.77
C GLU A 3 -40.40 5.48 4.08
N LYS A 4 -40.81 4.41 3.39
CA LYS A 4 -40.20 3.07 3.51
C LYS A 4 -38.70 3.04 3.21
N LYS A 5 -38.23 3.94 2.33
CA LYS A 5 -36.80 4.08 1.99
C LYS A 5 -36.04 4.87 3.06
N ILE A 6 -36.71 5.78 3.77
CA ILE A 6 -36.16 6.51 4.91
C ILE A 6 -36.05 5.58 6.11
N GLU A 7 -37.11 4.86 6.47
CA GLU A 7 -37.11 3.88 7.57
C GLU A 7 -36.04 2.80 7.38
N LYS A 8 -35.97 2.19 6.19
CA LYS A 8 -34.93 1.18 5.89
C LYS A 8 -33.52 1.76 6.00
N LYS A 9 -33.33 3.04 5.68
CA LYS A 9 -32.04 3.72 5.81
C LYS A 9 -31.71 4.02 7.28
N LEU A 10 -32.70 4.41 8.08
CA LEU A 10 -32.55 4.62 9.53
C LEU A 10 -32.24 3.31 10.26
N GLU A 11 -32.97 2.23 9.97
CA GLU A 11 -32.74 0.90 10.54
C GLU A 11 -31.35 0.36 10.17
N SER A 12 -30.88 0.61 8.94
CA SER A 12 -29.52 0.25 8.53
C SER A 12 -28.43 1.08 9.24
N SER A 13 -28.72 2.32 9.64
CA SER A 13 -27.81 3.17 10.40
C SER A 13 -27.65 2.64 11.82
N ASP A 14 -28.76 2.34 12.50
CA ASP A 14 -28.76 1.81 13.88
C ASP A 14 -28.01 0.47 13.99
N LYS A 15 -28.21 -0.44 13.02
CA LYS A 15 -27.45 -1.71 12.97
C LYS A 15 -25.95 -1.48 12.77
N THR A 16 -25.57 -0.52 11.94
CA THR A 16 -24.17 -0.18 11.68
C THR A 16 -23.52 0.44 12.92
N GLU A 17 -24.20 1.36 13.59
CA GLU A 17 -23.76 2.02 14.81
C GLU A 17 -23.53 1.01 15.95
N LYS A 18 -24.48 0.10 16.18
CA LYS A 18 -24.33 -1.01 17.14
C LYS A 18 -23.14 -1.90 16.80
N ALA A 19 -22.99 -2.29 15.52
CA ALA A 19 -21.86 -3.11 15.09
C ALA A 19 -20.51 -2.41 15.32
N MET A 20 -20.39 -1.11 15.03
CA MET A 20 -19.15 -0.35 15.28
C MET A 20 -18.80 -0.27 16.76
N SER A 21 -19.82 -0.16 17.62
CA SER A 21 -19.64 -0.11 19.08
C SER A 21 -19.11 -1.44 19.61
N ILE A 22 -19.73 -2.54 19.19
CA ILE A 22 -19.30 -3.90 19.56
C ILE A 22 -17.87 -4.15 19.08
N ILE A 23 -17.56 -3.75 17.84
CA ILE A 23 -16.20 -3.88 17.30
C ILE A 23 -15.20 -3.09 18.16
N LEU A 24 -15.50 -1.84 18.51
CA LEU A 24 -14.62 -1.03 19.36
C LEU A 24 -14.40 -1.70 20.74
N VAL A 25 -15.47 -2.13 21.41
CA VAL A 25 -15.38 -2.75 22.74
C VAL A 25 -14.57 -4.04 22.69
N ILE A 26 -14.78 -4.89 21.69
CA ILE A 26 -14.00 -6.13 21.53
C ILE A 26 -12.52 -5.83 21.32
N HIS A 27 -12.17 -4.87 20.47
CA HIS A 27 -10.77 -4.52 20.22
C HIS A 27 -10.13 -3.85 21.44
N LEU A 28 -10.88 -3.02 22.18
CA LEU A 28 -10.40 -2.40 23.41
C LEU A 28 -10.16 -3.43 24.51
N PHE A 29 -11.06 -4.41 24.66
CA PHE A 29 -10.89 -5.52 25.59
C PHE A 29 -9.67 -6.38 25.22
N ALA A 30 -9.56 -6.78 23.95
CA ALA A 30 -8.42 -7.57 23.46
C ALA A 30 -7.10 -6.81 23.66
N TYR A 31 -7.08 -5.51 23.38
CA TYR A 31 -5.94 -4.64 23.63
C TYR A 31 -5.57 -4.61 25.11
N ALA A 32 -6.51 -4.31 26.01
CA ALA A 32 -6.25 -4.24 27.44
C ALA A 32 -5.75 -5.58 28.01
N ALA A 33 -6.38 -6.70 27.60
CA ALA A 33 -5.99 -8.03 28.05
C ALA A 33 -4.58 -8.42 27.57
N VAL A 34 -4.28 -8.22 26.30
CA VAL A 34 -2.95 -8.55 25.73
C VAL A 34 -1.88 -7.64 26.32
N MET A 35 -2.12 -6.32 26.43
CA MET A 35 -1.13 -5.41 27.01
C MET A 35 -0.89 -5.70 28.49
N GLY A 36 -1.94 -5.99 29.26
CA GLY A 36 -1.81 -6.43 30.65
C GLY A 36 -0.95 -7.69 30.79
N LEU A 37 -1.15 -8.68 29.91
CA LEU A 37 -0.33 -9.89 29.87
C LEU A 37 1.12 -9.60 29.49
N LEU A 38 1.38 -8.78 28.47
CA LEU A 38 2.76 -8.45 28.06
C LEU A 38 3.51 -7.67 29.14
N VAL A 39 2.83 -6.77 29.85
CA VAL A 39 3.40 -6.06 31.00
C VAL A 39 3.72 -7.04 32.14
N LEU A 40 2.80 -7.96 32.45
CA LEU A 40 3.05 -9.01 33.43
C LEU A 40 4.26 -9.88 33.04
N LEU A 41 4.32 -10.35 31.79
CA LEU A 41 5.44 -11.15 31.27
C LEU A 41 6.77 -10.40 31.34
N TYR A 42 6.77 -9.09 31.04
CA TYR A 42 7.95 -8.25 31.21
C TYR A 42 8.46 -8.26 32.65
N PHE A 43 7.59 -8.02 33.64
CA PHE A 43 8.00 -8.01 35.04
C PHE A 43 8.50 -9.39 35.51
N LEU A 44 7.87 -10.48 35.05
CA LEU A 44 8.32 -11.83 35.37
C LEU A 44 9.66 -12.20 34.70
N ALA A 45 9.91 -11.72 33.48
CA ALA A 45 11.11 -12.03 32.71
C ALA A 45 12.31 -11.12 33.03
N MET A 46 12.08 -9.97 33.67
CA MET A 46 13.12 -8.96 33.93
C MET A 46 14.30 -9.54 34.71
N GLY A 47 14.03 -10.36 35.73
CA GLY A 47 15.09 -11.02 36.53
C GLY A 47 15.81 -12.14 35.80
N ALA A 48 15.18 -12.78 34.81
CA ALA A 48 15.73 -13.93 34.10
C ALA A 48 16.53 -13.56 32.84
N THR A 49 16.17 -12.46 32.18
CA THR A 49 16.72 -12.10 30.85
C THR A 49 17.74 -10.96 30.90
N GLY A 50 17.80 -10.21 32.00
CA GLY A 50 18.63 -9.00 32.11
C GLY A 50 18.16 -7.85 31.21
N ILE A 51 17.02 -7.99 30.52
CA ILE A 51 16.45 -6.93 29.68
C ILE A 51 15.82 -5.87 30.60
N THR A 52 16.44 -4.70 30.66
CA THR A 52 16.01 -3.61 31.56
C THR A 52 15.06 -2.61 30.91
N PHE A 53 15.02 -2.52 29.57
CA PHE A 53 14.11 -1.59 28.88
C PHE A 53 12.68 -2.14 28.83
N PHE A 54 11.68 -1.26 29.00
CA PHE A 54 10.26 -1.61 29.01
C PHE A 54 9.74 -1.94 27.59
N TRP A 55 10.14 -3.10 27.06
CA TRP A 55 9.77 -3.56 25.73
C TRP A 55 8.25 -3.65 25.46
N PRO A 56 7.34 -3.82 26.46
CA PRO A 56 5.91 -3.76 26.19
C PRO A 56 5.43 -2.43 25.60
N ILE A 57 6.20 -1.35 25.68
CA ILE A 57 5.83 -0.06 25.07
C ILE A 57 5.60 -0.17 23.57
N TYR A 58 6.36 -1.01 22.86
CA TYR A 58 6.23 -1.18 21.41
C TYR A 58 4.88 -1.80 21.00
N PRO A 59 4.47 -2.97 21.54
CA PRO A 59 3.14 -3.51 21.26
C PRO A 59 2.01 -2.62 21.81
N ILE A 60 2.19 -1.97 22.98
CA ILE A 60 1.21 -1.01 23.53
C ILE A 60 0.92 0.08 22.51
N LEU A 61 1.95 0.77 22.02
CA LEU A 61 1.75 1.86 21.09
C LEU A 61 1.34 1.34 19.70
N GLY A 62 1.96 0.26 19.22
CA GLY A 62 1.68 -0.33 17.91
C GLY A 62 0.24 -0.80 17.75
N TRP A 63 -0.28 -1.58 18.70
CA TRP A 63 -1.69 -2.00 18.69
C TRP A 63 -2.62 -0.83 19.05
N GLY A 64 -2.13 0.14 19.82
CA GLY A 64 -2.87 1.36 20.17
C GLY A 64 -3.29 2.16 18.94
N ILE A 65 -2.51 2.11 17.85
CA ILE A 65 -2.89 2.68 16.55
C ILE A 65 -4.21 2.08 16.07
N GLY A 66 -4.32 0.75 16.08
CA GLY A 66 -5.52 0.03 15.61
C GLY A 66 -6.75 0.35 16.45
N VAL A 67 -6.61 0.35 17.78
CA VAL A 67 -7.68 0.76 18.70
C VAL A 67 -8.10 2.22 18.44
N GLY A 68 -7.15 3.11 18.24
CA GLY A 68 -7.41 4.51 17.91
C GLY A 68 -8.19 4.68 16.60
N ILE A 69 -7.88 3.88 15.56
CA ILE A 69 -8.65 3.84 14.31
C ILE A 69 -10.10 3.43 14.59
N HIS A 70 -10.33 2.37 15.38
CA HIS A 70 -11.68 1.95 15.75
C HIS A 70 -12.42 3.04 16.54
N ALA A 71 -11.74 3.72 17.47
CA ALA A 71 -12.31 4.81 18.26
C ALA A 71 -12.68 6.01 17.38
N LEU A 72 -11.84 6.36 16.39
CA LEU A 72 -12.15 7.40 15.41
C LEU A 72 -13.35 7.04 14.55
N ILE A 73 -13.44 5.79 14.06
CA ILE A 73 -14.60 5.31 13.31
C ILE A 73 -15.86 5.44 14.17
N TYR A 74 -15.82 4.94 15.40
CA TYR A 74 -16.92 5.06 16.35
C TYR A 74 -17.33 6.51 16.56
N GLY A 75 -16.36 7.41 16.82
CA GLY A 75 -16.61 8.84 17.02
C GLY A 75 -17.24 9.55 15.82
N ILE A 76 -16.87 9.17 14.59
CA ILE A 76 -17.47 9.68 13.35
C ILE A 76 -18.92 9.18 13.20
N TYR A 77 -19.18 7.90 13.44
CA TYR A 77 -20.51 7.34 13.26
C TYR A 77 -21.51 7.88 14.29
N TYR A 78 -21.10 7.97 15.55
CA TYR A 78 -21.90 8.45 16.68
C TYR A 78 -21.86 9.96 16.88
N ALA A 79 -21.14 10.70 16.03
CA ALA A 79 -21.06 12.16 16.14
C ALA A 79 -20.64 12.64 17.54
N VAL A 80 -19.71 11.92 18.19
CA VAL A 80 -19.28 12.15 19.59
C VAL A 80 -18.80 13.58 19.82
N THR A 81 -18.29 14.24 18.76
CA THR A 81 -17.99 15.68 18.77
C THR A 81 -18.59 16.37 17.54
N PRO A 82 -18.88 17.68 17.60
CA PRO A 82 -19.37 18.44 16.45
C PRO A 82 -18.44 18.37 15.23
N PHE A 83 -17.13 18.32 15.46
CA PHE A 83 -16.13 18.15 14.40
C PHE A 83 -16.29 16.81 13.67
N LEU A 84 -16.39 15.69 14.40
CA LEU A 84 -16.55 14.36 13.82
C LEU A 84 -17.92 14.18 13.15
N ALA A 85 -18.97 14.79 13.72
CA ALA A 85 -20.30 14.86 13.11
C ALA A 85 -20.25 15.50 11.73
N LYS A 86 -19.56 16.65 11.62
CA LYS A 86 -19.34 17.35 10.35
C LYS A 86 -18.52 16.51 9.38
N LEU A 87 -17.54 15.74 9.87
CA LEU A 87 -16.67 14.92 9.04
C LEU A 87 -17.44 13.79 8.31
N LYS A 88 -18.50 13.24 8.93
CA LYS A 88 -19.38 12.22 8.32
C LYS A 88 -20.04 12.69 7.02
N THR A 89 -20.21 14.02 6.84
CA THR A 89 -20.80 14.61 5.64
C THR A 89 -19.76 15.09 4.62
N GLN A 90 -18.47 14.96 4.93
CA GLN A 90 -17.38 15.39 4.04
C GLN A 90 -17.04 14.30 3.01
N SER A 91 -16.18 14.65 2.05
CA SER A 91 -15.68 13.69 1.07
C SER A 91 -14.88 12.56 1.74
N PRO A 92 -14.89 11.33 1.20
CA PRO A 92 -14.10 10.21 1.73
C PRO A 92 -12.61 10.52 1.87
N PHE A 93 -12.08 11.40 1.01
CA PHE A 93 -10.70 11.88 1.10
C PHE A 93 -10.43 12.60 2.44
N LYS A 94 -11.35 13.47 2.89
CA LYS A 94 -11.21 14.21 4.14
C LYS A 94 -11.27 13.30 5.36
N ILE A 95 -12.16 12.31 5.33
CA ILE A 95 -12.22 11.25 6.35
C ILE A 95 -10.88 10.51 6.39
N LEU A 96 -10.38 10.09 5.23
CA LEU A 96 -9.12 9.34 5.10
C LEU A 96 -7.91 10.13 5.62
N PHE A 97 -7.87 11.45 5.38
CA PHE A 97 -6.81 12.31 5.92
C PHE A 97 -6.75 12.27 7.45
N ILE A 98 -7.88 12.30 8.15
CA ILE A 98 -7.89 12.23 9.62
C ILE A 98 -7.31 10.90 10.12
N PHE A 99 -7.61 9.78 9.44
CA PHE A 99 -6.96 8.50 9.74
C PHE A 99 -5.45 8.55 9.50
N HIS A 100 -5.00 9.14 8.40
CA HIS A 100 -3.57 9.28 8.12
C HIS A 100 -2.86 10.17 9.14
N ALA A 101 -3.47 11.30 9.54
CA ALA A 101 -2.93 12.19 10.55
C ALA A 101 -2.79 11.49 11.91
N TRP A 102 -3.78 10.69 12.30
CA TRP A 102 -3.73 9.86 13.50
C TRP A 102 -2.59 8.83 13.44
N VAL A 103 -2.54 8.03 12.38
CA VAL A 103 -1.50 7.01 12.20
C VAL A 103 -0.11 7.65 12.18
N TYR A 104 0.06 8.75 11.45
CA TYR A 104 1.32 9.48 11.40
C TYR A 104 1.74 9.98 12.79
N GLY A 105 0.85 10.63 13.53
CA GLY A 105 1.14 11.12 14.87
C GLY A 105 1.56 9.99 15.80
N MET A 106 0.81 8.88 15.79
CA MET A 106 1.09 7.72 16.64
C MET A 106 2.38 6.98 16.27
N VAL A 107 2.67 6.76 14.98
CA VAL A 107 3.94 6.13 14.60
C VAL A 107 5.12 7.03 14.95
N ASN A 108 5.01 8.35 14.79
CA ASN A 108 6.07 9.25 15.22
C ASN A 108 6.27 9.22 16.75
N LEU A 109 5.21 9.09 17.54
CA LEU A 109 5.33 8.86 18.97
C LEU A 109 6.06 7.53 19.26
N ILE A 110 5.73 6.45 18.55
CA ILE A 110 6.43 5.15 18.68
C ILE A 110 7.91 5.30 18.40
N VAL A 111 8.26 5.91 17.26
CA VAL A 111 9.64 6.10 16.85
C VAL A 111 10.36 6.99 17.85
N PHE A 112 9.73 8.06 18.33
CA PHE A 112 10.28 8.95 19.35
C PHE A 112 10.60 8.20 20.65
N PHE A 113 9.64 7.47 21.21
CA PHE A 113 9.86 6.69 22.44
C PHE A 113 10.86 5.56 22.23
N GLY A 114 10.81 4.88 21.09
CA GLY A 114 11.78 3.85 20.74
C GLY A 114 13.19 4.40 20.66
N ASN A 115 13.35 5.57 20.06
CA ASN A 115 14.62 6.26 19.94
C ASN A 115 15.17 6.68 21.31
N ILE A 116 14.33 7.26 22.18
CA ILE A 116 14.72 7.57 23.57
C ILE A 116 15.15 6.31 24.33
N SER A 117 14.38 5.22 24.16
CA SER A 117 14.58 4.00 24.94
C SER A 117 15.80 3.18 24.51
N ILE A 118 16.22 3.28 23.24
CA ILE A 118 17.31 2.46 22.67
C ILE A 118 18.62 3.26 22.55
N LEU A 119 18.56 4.50 22.04
CA LEU A 119 19.76 5.25 21.61
C LEU A 119 20.11 6.43 22.52
N GLY A 120 19.24 6.78 23.47
CA GLY A 120 19.34 7.98 24.29
C GLY A 120 18.87 9.25 23.55
N LEU A 121 18.61 10.33 24.30
CA LEU A 121 17.94 11.54 23.79
C LEU A 121 18.71 12.28 22.68
N PHE A 122 20.03 12.10 22.58
CA PHE A 122 20.92 12.96 21.78
C PHE A 122 21.70 12.27 20.64
N ASN A 123 21.64 10.94 20.48
CA ASN A 123 22.38 10.22 19.43
C ASN A 123 21.57 10.05 18.12
N VAL A 124 20.80 11.08 17.73
CA VAL A 124 19.55 10.91 16.98
C VAL A 124 19.64 11.29 15.49
N ILE A 125 19.56 10.29 14.60
CA ILE A 125 19.25 10.50 13.17
C ILE A 125 17.95 9.80 12.77
N TYR A 126 17.62 8.66 13.37
CA TYR A 126 16.50 7.81 12.94
C TYR A 126 15.10 8.43 13.12
N PHE A 127 14.87 9.28 14.12
CA PHE A 127 13.57 9.92 14.33
C PHE A 127 13.21 10.95 13.26
N TYR A 128 14.20 11.71 12.77
CA TYR A 128 13.97 12.72 11.76
C TYR A 128 13.44 12.13 10.46
N TRP A 129 13.76 10.86 10.17
CA TRP A 129 13.43 10.27 8.89
C TRP A 129 11.93 10.01 8.70
N PRO A 130 11.26 9.23 9.58
CA PRO A 130 9.81 9.09 9.54
C PRO A 130 9.09 10.43 9.75
N LEU A 131 9.59 11.29 10.63
CA LEU A 131 8.97 12.58 10.90
C LEU A 131 8.96 13.48 9.66
N LEU A 132 10.12 13.70 9.04
CA LEU A 132 10.26 14.60 7.90
C LEU A 132 9.68 13.98 6.63
N LEU A 133 10.06 12.75 6.28
CA LEU A 133 9.58 12.13 5.04
C LEU A 133 8.10 11.86 5.07
N TRP A 134 7.60 11.17 6.09
CA TRP A 134 6.16 10.91 6.13
C TRP A 134 5.38 12.21 6.38
N GLY A 135 6.02 13.21 6.99
CA GLY A 135 5.49 14.57 7.16
C GLY A 135 5.20 15.25 5.83
N ILE A 136 6.04 15.04 4.81
CA ILE A 136 5.76 15.49 3.43
C ILE A 136 4.48 14.83 2.92
N GLY A 137 4.38 13.51 3.04
CA GLY A 137 3.18 12.76 2.66
C GLY A 137 1.93 13.31 3.34
N LEU A 138 1.98 13.49 4.66
CA LEU A 138 0.88 14.05 5.43
C LEU A 138 0.56 15.49 5.00
N GLY A 139 1.57 16.33 4.78
CA GLY A 139 1.41 17.72 4.34
C GLY A 139 0.70 17.81 2.99
N ILE A 140 0.98 16.90 2.06
CA ILE A 140 0.32 16.82 0.76
C ILE A 140 -1.11 16.32 0.91
N HIS A 141 -1.35 15.34 1.77
CA HIS A 141 -2.71 14.97 2.13
C HIS A 141 -3.47 16.14 2.77
N GLY A 142 -2.82 16.97 3.59
CA GLY A 142 -3.38 18.19 4.18
C GLY A 142 -3.71 19.25 3.12
N LEU A 143 -2.81 19.47 2.16
CA LEU A 143 -3.08 20.32 1.00
C LEU A 143 -4.27 19.79 0.21
N GLY A 144 -4.32 18.48 -0.02
CA GLY A 144 -5.48 17.77 -0.58
C GLY A 144 -6.73 18.05 0.24
N TYR A 145 -6.70 17.89 1.55
CA TYR A 145 -7.84 18.04 2.45
C TYR A 145 -8.50 19.42 2.29
N ILE A 146 -7.67 20.46 2.16
CA ILE A 146 -8.12 21.85 1.99
C ILE A 146 -8.66 22.10 0.58
N THR A 147 -8.04 21.53 -0.45
CA THR A 147 -8.29 21.91 -1.85
C THR A 147 -9.15 20.91 -2.64
N TRP A 148 -9.41 19.72 -2.10
CA TRP A 148 -10.00 18.58 -2.80
C TRP A 148 -11.36 18.89 -3.42
N ASP A 149 -12.33 19.34 -2.62
CA ASP A 149 -13.71 19.50 -3.08
C ASP A 149 -13.80 20.56 -4.19
N LYS A 150 -13.11 21.70 -4.03
CA LYS A 150 -13.06 22.77 -5.04
C LYS A 150 -12.42 22.30 -6.35
N LYS A 151 -11.30 21.55 -6.28
CA LYS A 151 -10.65 21.02 -7.48
C LYS A 151 -11.48 19.92 -8.13
N LEU A 152 -12.13 19.07 -7.34
CA LEU A 152 -12.99 18.00 -7.84
C LEU A 152 -14.16 18.56 -8.62
N GLU A 153 -14.86 19.55 -8.07
CA GLU A 153 -15.97 20.19 -8.76
C GLU A 153 -15.52 20.91 -10.04
N LYS A 154 -14.37 21.60 -10.01
CA LYS A 154 -13.79 22.23 -11.20
C LYS A 154 -13.49 21.21 -12.31
N GLU A 155 -12.82 20.11 -11.98
CA GLU A 155 -12.48 19.05 -12.95
C GLU A 155 -13.72 18.30 -13.44
N LYS A 156 -14.71 18.06 -12.56
CA LYS A 156 -15.98 17.44 -12.92
C LYS A 156 -16.73 18.30 -13.92
N ALA A 157 -16.89 19.59 -13.63
CA ALA A 157 -17.54 20.55 -14.52
C ALA A 157 -16.81 20.68 -15.86
N LYS A 158 -15.47 20.65 -15.86
CA LYS A 158 -14.68 20.64 -17.10
C LYS A 158 -14.98 19.40 -17.95
N LEU A 159 -14.93 18.20 -17.36
CA LEU A 159 -15.23 16.96 -18.09
C LEU A 159 -16.66 16.92 -18.63
N MET A 160 -17.64 17.39 -17.87
CA MET A 160 -19.04 17.44 -18.32
C MET A 160 -19.25 18.39 -19.51
N ARG A 161 -18.42 19.43 -19.66
CA ARG A 161 -18.43 20.31 -20.85
C ARG A 161 -17.74 19.68 -22.05
N GLU A 162 -16.67 18.91 -21.83
CA GLU A 162 -15.88 18.31 -22.91
C GLU A 162 -16.46 17.00 -23.46
N GLU A 163 -17.19 16.24 -22.64
CA GLU A 163 -17.74 14.92 -23.00
C GLU A 163 -19.28 14.93 -22.93
N ALA A 164 -19.93 15.18 -24.07
CA ALA A 164 -21.39 15.15 -24.17
C ALA A 164 -21.94 13.77 -23.72
N GLY A 165 -22.95 13.80 -22.84
CA GLY A 165 -23.60 12.59 -22.32
C GLY A 165 -22.85 11.85 -21.21
N ILE A 166 -21.73 12.38 -20.69
CA ILE A 166 -21.10 11.82 -19.50
C ILE A 166 -22.02 11.97 -18.29
N THR A 167 -22.22 10.88 -17.53
CA THR A 167 -22.97 10.95 -16.28
C THR A 167 -22.16 11.63 -15.19
N GLU A 168 -22.81 12.30 -14.24
CA GLU A 168 -22.13 12.96 -13.13
C GLU A 168 -21.24 11.99 -12.32
N ASP A 169 -21.72 10.77 -12.06
CA ASP A 169 -20.96 9.73 -11.35
C ASP A 169 -19.67 9.35 -12.11
N LYS A 170 -19.76 9.19 -13.43
CA LYS A 170 -18.60 8.87 -14.26
C LYS A 170 -17.61 10.04 -14.30
N ALA A 171 -18.11 11.27 -14.46
CA ALA A 171 -17.28 12.48 -14.39
C ALA A 171 -16.56 12.57 -13.04
N ARG A 172 -17.29 12.39 -11.93
CA ARG A 172 -16.72 12.39 -10.57
C ARG A 172 -15.62 11.36 -10.39
N LYS A 173 -15.80 10.12 -10.87
CA LYS A 173 -14.79 9.05 -10.79
C LYS A 173 -13.52 9.38 -11.58
N ILE A 174 -13.66 9.88 -12.81
CA ILE A 174 -12.52 10.26 -13.65
C ILE A 174 -11.77 11.46 -13.04
N SER A 175 -12.49 12.50 -12.60
CA SER A 175 -11.90 13.66 -11.92
C SER A 175 -11.21 13.27 -10.61
N THR A 176 -11.81 12.37 -9.82
CA THR A 176 -11.20 11.83 -8.60
C THR A 176 -9.88 11.14 -8.93
N PHE A 177 -9.88 10.22 -9.89
CA PHE A 177 -8.66 9.51 -10.29
C PHE A 177 -7.58 10.48 -10.78
N LYS A 178 -7.94 11.45 -11.62
CA LYS A 178 -7.01 12.49 -12.10
C LYS A 178 -6.39 13.28 -10.95
N LEU A 179 -7.19 13.70 -9.95
CA LEU A 179 -6.69 14.42 -8.80
C LEU A 179 -5.79 13.56 -7.92
N VAL A 180 -6.10 12.29 -7.69
CA VAL A 180 -5.21 11.37 -6.96
C VAL A 180 -3.84 11.32 -7.63
N ILE A 181 -3.77 11.09 -8.94
CA ILE A 181 -2.49 11.02 -9.65
C ILE A 181 -1.77 12.38 -9.63
N PHE A 182 -2.50 13.49 -9.70
CA PHE A 182 -1.92 14.83 -9.53
C PHE A 182 -1.23 15.00 -8.17
N TYR A 183 -1.91 14.69 -7.07
CA TYR A 183 -1.30 14.81 -5.73
C TYR A 183 -0.16 13.81 -5.52
N LEU A 184 -0.24 12.61 -6.09
CA LEU A 184 0.85 11.65 -6.08
C LEU A 184 2.10 12.19 -6.80
N LEU A 185 1.90 12.85 -7.95
CA LEU A 185 2.99 13.50 -8.68
C LEU A 185 3.63 14.62 -7.86
N ILE A 186 2.81 15.49 -7.25
CA ILE A 186 3.30 16.53 -6.34
C ILE A 186 4.09 15.91 -5.18
N ALA A 187 3.64 14.77 -4.65
CA ALA A 187 4.37 14.02 -3.64
C ALA A 187 5.74 13.56 -4.11
N HIS A 188 5.82 12.90 -5.25
CA HIS A 188 7.11 12.47 -5.79
C HIS A 188 8.07 13.64 -6.02
N ILE A 189 7.57 14.79 -6.51
CA ILE A 189 8.39 16.00 -6.69
C ILE A 189 8.91 16.54 -5.35
N ILE A 190 8.05 16.69 -4.35
CA ILE A 190 8.49 17.22 -3.04
C ILE A 190 9.41 16.23 -2.33
N TYR A 191 9.10 14.93 -2.37
CA TYR A 191 9.96 13.88 -1.84
C TYR A 191 11.33 13.93 -2.47
N PHE A 192 11.40 14.07 -3.80
CA PHE A 192 12.68 14.22 -4.50
C PHE A 192 13.45 15.44 -4.01
N ILE A 193 12.84 16.63 -3.97
CA ILE A 193 13.50 17.86 -3.54
C ILE A 193 14.03 17.71 -2.11
N VAL A 194 13.21 17.26 -1.17
CA VAL A 194 13.61 17.13 0.24
C VAL A 194 14.66 16.05 0.42
N ALA A 195 14.50 14.90 -0.25
CA ALA A 195 15.52 13.84 -0.22
C ALA A 195 16.87 14.35 -0.72
N GLN A 196 16.90 15.15 -1.80
CA GLN A 196 18.16 15.74 -2.26
C GLN A 196 18.75 16.71 -1.25
N VAL A 197 17.95 17.66 -0.75
CA VAL A 197 18.43 18.62 0.25
C VAL A 197 19.05 17.88 1.44
N LEU A 198 18.42 16.80 1.91
CA LEU A 198 18.91 16.03 3.05
C LEU A 198 20.13 15.17 2.71
N ILE A 199 20.18 14.55 1.53
CA ILE A 199 21.38 13.82 1.06
C ILE A 199 22.58 14.78 1.03
N TYR A 200 22.44 15.96 0.43
CA TYR A 200 23.54 16.93 0.34
C TYR A 200 23.86 17.62 1.67
N ALA A 201 22.88 17.84 2.54
CA ALA A 201 23.09 18.53 3.83
C ALA A 201 23.60 17.61 4.95
N LEU A 202 23.13 16.35 5.00
CA LEU A 202 23.40 15.44 6.11
C LEU A 202 24.45 14.37 5.79
N PHE A 203 24.63 14.04 4.52
CA PHE A 203 25.48 12.93 4.11
C PHE A 203 26.70 13.40 3.31
N PHE A 204 27.42 14.38 3.87
CA PHE A 204 28.70 14.88 3.34
C PHE A 204 29.81 13.82 3.15
N PRO A 205 29.78 12.59 3.71
CA PRO A 205 30.74 11.55 3.34
C PRO A 205 30.26 10.59 2.23
N ILE A 206 29.13 10.81 1.55
CA ILE A 206 28.79 10.01 0.36
C ILE A 206 29.74 10.39 -0.77
N ASP A 207 30.22 9.39 -1.51
CA ASP A 207 30.95 9.59 -2.77
C ASP A 207 30.17 10.54 -3.68
N LEU A 208 30.75 11.70 -4.00
CA LEU A 208 30.07 12.76 -4.74
C LEU A 208 29.48 12.26 -6.06
N VAL A 209 30.16 11.32 -6.73
CA VAL A 209 29.70 10.74 -7.99
C VAL A 209 28.48 9.85 -7.77
N ASP A 210 28.46 9.00 -6.73
CA ASP A 210 27.28 8.22 -6.35
C ASP A 210 26.09 9.08 -5.95
N GLY A 211 26.34 10.15 -5.18
CA GLY A 211 25.32 11.13 -4.82
C GLY A 211 24.67 11.77 -6.05
N ILE A 212 25.49 12.22 -7.01
CA ILE A 212 25.02 12.83 -8.26
C ILE A 212 24.27 11.80 -9.11
N LEU A 213 24.82 10.60 -9.33
CA LEU A 213 24.16 9.58 -10.18
C LEU A 213 22.85 9.09 -9.58
N SER A 214 22.79 8.88 -8.25
CA SER A 214 21.55 8.59 -7.53
C SER A 214 20.54 9.71 -7.67
N SER A 215 21.00 10.97 -7.64
CA SER A 215 20.14 12.14 -7.81
C SER A 215 19.52 12.20 -9.20
N ILE A 216 20.32 11.99 -10.24
CA ILE A 216 19.85 11.97 -11.63
C ILE A 216 18.86 10.82 -11.82
N LEU A 217 19.14 9.64 -11.28
CA LEU A 217 18.28 8.47 -11.40
C LEU A 217 16.87 8.72 -10.82
N TRP A 218 16.81 9.29 -9.61
CA TRP A 218 15.54 9.71 -9.01
C TRP A 218 14.86 10.83 -9.81
N GLY A 219 15.61 11.79 -10.33
CA GLY A 219 15.09 12.88 -11.15
C GLY A 219 14.43 12.36 -12.43
N VAL A 220 15.05 11.39 -13.10
CA VAL A 220 14.47 10.69 -14.26
C VAL A 220 13.17 10.00 -13.88
N ALA A 221 13.12 9.31 -12.73
CA ALA A 221 11.88 8.68 -12.27
C ALA A 221 10.76 9.73 -12.07
N VAL A 222 11.04 10.89 -11.47
CA VAL A 222 10.06 11.98 -11.33
C VAL A 222 9.58 12.51 -12.68
N ILE A 223 10.50 12.73 -13.62
CA ILE A 223 10.18 13.18 -14.99
C ILE A 223 9.25 12.18 -15.67
N ILE A 224 9.52 10.87 -15.56
CA ILE A 224 8.68 9.84 -16.16
C ILE A 224 7.28 9.82 -15.52
N HIS A 225 7.16 10.03 -14.21
CA HIS A 225 5.85 10.16 -13.57
C HIS A 225 5.09 11.40 -14.07
N ALA A 226 5.77 12.55 -14.23
CA ALA A 226 5.17 13.77 -14.78
C ALA A 226 4.70 13.55 -16.23
N PHE A 227 5.54 12.92 -17.04
CA PHE A 227 5.23 12.51 -18.41
C PHE A 227 4.05 11.53 -18.45
N GLY A 228 4.01 10.57 -17.53
CA GLY A 228 2.92 9.63 -17.39
C GLY A 228 1.59 10.32 -17.07
N TYR A 229 1.59 11.26 -16.12
CA TYR A 229 0.42 12.09 -15.83
C TYR A 229 -0.05 12.87 -17.06
N TYR A 230 0.88 13.51 -17.79
CA TYR A 230 0.57 14.22 -19.03
C TYR A 230 -0.07 13.29 -20.06
N ILE A 231 0.58 12.16 -20.38
CA ILE A 231 0.08 11.21 -21.38
C ILE A 231 -1.31 10.68 -20.99
N TYR A 232 -1.53 10.30 -19.74
CA TYR A 232 -2.80 9.71 -19.34
C TYR A 232 -3.97 10.69 -19.43
N PHE A 233 -3.77 11.94 -19.01
CA PHE A 233 -4.89 12.88 -18.86
C PHE A 233 -5.00 13.95 -19.95
N TYR A 234 -3.95 14.19 -20.73
CA TYR A 234 -3.93 15.25 -21.73
C TYR A 234 -3.79 14.70 -23.16
N GLN A 235 -3.15 13.55 -23.35
CA GLN A 235 -3.05 12.95 -24.68
C GLN A 235 -4.23 12.00 -24.98
N LYS A 236 -5.28 12.50 -25.62
CA LYS A 236 -6.51 11.73 -25.90
C LYS A 236 -6.39 10.77 -27.11
N SER A 237 -5.45 11.00 -28.02
CA SER A 237 -5.29 10.22 -29.26
C SER A 237 -4.70 8.82 -29.04
N ILE A 238 -4.04 8.59 -27.90
CA ILE A 238 -3.39 7.32 -27.59
C ILE A 238 -4.32 6.46 -26.73
N GLU A 239 -4.53 5.22 -27.12
CA GLU A 239 -5.29 4.26 -26.31
C GLU A 239 -4.61 4.00 -24.95
N ALA A 240 -5.40 3.87 -23.88
CA ALA A 240 -4.88 3.69 -22.52
C ALA A 240 -3.87 2.55 -22.37
N VAL A 241 -4.06 1.44 -23.09
CA VAL A 241 -3.16 0.28 -23.01
C VAL A 241 -1.81 0.58 -23.67
N LYS A 242 -1.81 1.34 -24.78
CA LYS A 242 -0.59 1.81 -25.45
C LYS A 242 0.17 2.83 -24.59
N LYS A 243 -0.53 3.68 -23.84
CA LYS A 243 0.08 4.61 -22.87
C LYS A 243 0.91 3.86 -21.82
N GLY A 244 0.43 2.73 -21.33
CA GLY A 244 1.17 1.86 -20.42
C GLY A 244 2.52 1.42 -21.00
N VAL A 245 2.54 0.97 -22.26
CA VAL A 245 3.78 0.59 -22.97
C VAL A 245 4.75 1.76 -23.07
N ILE A 246 4.26 2.94 -23.47
CA ILE A 246 5.09 4.15 -23.62
C ILE A 246 5.76 4.53 -22.29
N ILE A 247 5.03 4.49 -21.18
CA ILE A 247 5.62 4.79 -19.86
C ILE A 247 6.68 3.77 -19.47
N HIS A 248 6.43 2.47 -19.67
CA HIS A 248 7.42 1.44 -19.32
C HIS A 248 8.63 1.50 -20.23
N ALA A 249 8.47 1.85 -21.51
CA ALA A 249 9.57 2.11 -22.41
C ALA A 249 10.40 3.33 -21.95
N ALA A 250 9.74 4.39 -21.48
CA ALA A 250 10.42 5.55 -20.91
C ALA A 250 11.21 5.19 -19.64
N PHE A 251 10.67 4.36 -18.73
CA PHE A 251 11.44 3.79 -17.62
C PHE A 251 12.61 2.95 -18.12
N TYR A 252 12.38 2.05 -19.06
CA TYR A 252 13.43 1.18 -19.57
C TYR A 252 14.60 1.97 -20.17
N ILE A 253 14.31 2.99 -20.98
CA ILE A 253 15.32 3.81 -21.68
C ILE A 253 15.94 4.85 -20.75
N GLY A 254 15.17 5.48 -19.87
CA GLY A 254 15.67 6.53 -18.99
C GLY A 254 16.41 5.99 -17.77
N TYR A 255 15.91 4.91 -17.18
CA TYR A 255 16.38 4.42 -15.88
C TYR A 255 17.54 3.43 -16.03
N ASN A 256 17.50 2.51 -17.00
CA ASN A 256 18.50 1.43 -17.08
C ASN A 256 19.90 1.90 -17.49
N PRO A 257 20.09 2.78 -18.50
CA PRO A 257 21.43 3.27 -18.84
C PRO A 257 22.12 3.95 -17.65
N LEU A 258 21.37 4.70 -16.86
CA LEU A 258 21.90 5.34 -15.65
C LEU A 258 22.29 4.32 -14.58
N ASN A 259 21.53 3.24 -14.37
CA ASN A 259 21.95 2.17 -13.46
C ASN A 259 23.18 1.43 -13.95
N ILE A 260 23.30 1.21 -15.26
CA ILE A 260 24.49 0.59 -15.87
C ILE A 260 25.70 1.50 -15.64
N ILE A 261 25.59 2.79 -15.96
CA ILE A 261 26.67 3.77 -15.71
C ILE A 261 27.03 3.80 -14.23
N ARG A 262 26.04 3.87 -13.34
CA ARG A 262 26.27 3.84 -11.89
C ARG A 262 27.01 2.57 -11.46
N GLY A 263 26.60 1.41 -11.96
CA GLY A 263 27.27 0.13 -11.71
C GLY A 263 28.71 0.11 -12.21
N LEU A 264 28.97 0.65 -13.40
CA LEU A 264 30.32 0.71 -14.00
C LEU A 264 31.25 1.72 -13.32
N VAL A 265 30.71 2.79 -12.75
CA VAL A 265 31.51 3.90 -12.17
C VAL A 265 31.75 3.72 -10.68
N ILE A 266 30.76 3.22 -9.92
CA ILE A 266 30.78 3.23 -8.44
C ILE A 266 30.97 1.84 -7.86
N GLN A 267 30.46 0.79 -8.51
CA GLN A 267 30.57 -0.56 -8.00
C GLN A 267 31.72 -1.30 -8.68
N PRO A 268 32.45 -2.17 -7.96
CA PRO A 268 33.26 -3.18 -8.62
C PRO A 268 32.40 -3.91 -9.66
N ILE A 269 32.99 -4.14 -10.84
CA ILE A 269 32.38 -4.76 -12.04
C ILE A 269 31.75 -6.14 -11.73
N ASP A 270 32.07 -6.69 -10.57
CA ASP A 270 31.67 -7.95 -9.97
C ASP A 270 30.16 -8.01 -9.65
N THR A 271 29.46 -6.87 -9.63
CA THR A 271 28.05 -6.80 -9.19
C THR A 271 27.06 -7.00 -10.33
N VAL A 272 26.35 -8.14 -10.32
CA VAL A 272 25.27 -8.50 -11.28
C VAL A 272 24.04 -7.56 -11.18
N SER A 273 23.96 -6.76 -10.12
CA SER A 273 22.77 -5.97 -9.74
C SER A 273 22.19 -5.05 -10.84
N PRO A 274 22.99 -4.28 -11.61
CA PRO A 274 22.44 -3.40 -12.65
C PRO A 274 21.73 -4.18 -13.76
N PHE A 275 22.22 -5.39 -14.07
CA PHE A 275 21.65 -6.24 -15.11
C PHE A 275 20.33 -6.90 -14.68
N ILE A 276 20.15 -7.14 -13.38
CA ILE A 276 18.87 -7.65 -12.84
C ILE A 276 17.76 -6.62 -13.05
N SER A 277 18.04 -5.34 -12.79
CA SER A 277 17.08 -4.26 -13.02
C SER A 277 16.70 -4.14 -14.49
N LEU A 278 17.70 -4.21 -15.39
CA LEU A 278 17.48 -4.23 -16.84
C LEU A 278 16.58 -5.39 -17.26
N LEU A 279 16.87 -6.60 -16.77
CA LEU A 279 16.09 -7.80 -17.06
C LEU A 279 14.64 -7.66 -16.60
N PHE A 280 14.39 -7.21 -15.37
CA PHE A 280 13.03 -7.05 -14.84
C PHE A 280 12.23 -6.01 -15.58
N TRP A 281 12.82 -4.84 -15.86
CA TRP A 281 12.14 -3.81 -16.64
C TRP A 281 11.87 -4.27 -18.08
N GLY A 282 12.78 -5.06 -18.66
CA GLY A 282 12.61 -5.66 -19.99
C GLY A 282 11.42 -6.62 -20.04
N ILE A 283 11.29 -7.48 -19.03
CA ILE A 283 10.15 -8.39 -18.86
C ILE A 283 8.85 -7.60 -18.71
N PHE A 284 8.82 -6.57 -17.85
CA PHE A 284 7.65 -5.70 -17.71
C PHE A 284 7.25 -5.05 -19.03
N LEU A 285 8.23 -4.50 -19.77
CA LEU A 285 7.98 -3.86 -21.06
C LEU A 285 7.42 -4.86 -22.08
N ALA A 286 8.03 -6.04 -22.20
CA ALA A 286 7.56 -7.10 -23.10
C ALA A 286 6.13 -7.54 -22.74
N PHE A 287 5.83 -7.67 -21.46
CA PHE A 287 4.52 -8.05 -20.97
C PHE A 287 3.46 -6.98 -21.27
N HIS A 288 3.76 -5.71 -21.00
CA HIS A 288 2.88 -4.59 -21.34
C HIS A 288 2.66 -4.48 -22.85
N ALA A 289 3.71 -4.66 -23.65
CA ALA A 289 3.62 -4.68 -25.12
C ALA A 289 2.72 -5.82 -25.60
N TYR A 290 2.89 -7.03 -25.06
CA TYR A 290 2.03 -8.18 -25.37
C TYR A 290 0.55 -7.88 -25.06
N VAL A 291 0.26 -7.38 -23.85
CA VAL A 291 -1.11 -7.02 -23.44
C VAL A 291 -1.69 -5.94 -24.36
N ALA A 292 -0.89 -4.93 -24.75
CA ALA A 292 -1.32 -3.89 -25.67
C ALA A 292 -1.65 -4.44 -27.07
N MET A 293 -0.79 -5.29 -27.63
CA MET A 293 -1.00 -5.91 -28.95
C MET A 293 -2.21 -6.84 -28.97
N LYS A 294 -2.45 -7.57 -27.88
CA LYS A 294 -3.53 -8.57 -27.76
C LYS A 294 -4.78 -8.04 -27.07
N TYR A 295 -4.84 -6.75 -26.73
CA TYR A 295 -5.89 -6.19 -25.88
C TYR A 295 -7.30 -6.48 -26.40
N LYS A 296 -7.54 -6.33 -27.71
CA LYS A 296 -8.85 -6.61 -28.33
C LYS A 296 -9.27 -8.06 -28.11
N GLN A 297 -8.39 -9.02 -28.45
CA GLN A 297 -8.65 -10.46 -28.26
C GLN A 297 -8.84 -10.83 -26.78
N LEU A 298 -8.05 -10.23 -25.89
CA LEU A 298 -8.14 -10.45 -24.45
C LEU A 298 -9.46 -9.90 -23.87
N LYS A 299 -9.88 -8.74 -24.36
CA LYS A 299 -11.15 -8.11 -24.00
C LYS A 299 -12.34 -8.96 -24.46
N GLU A 300 -12.33 -9.44 -25.70
CA GLU A 300 -13.38 -10.32 -26.25
C GLU A 300 -13.49 -11.63 -25.47
N LYS A 301 -12.37 -12.30 -25.19
CA LYS A 301 -12.37 -13.52 -24.34
C LYS A 301 -12.91 -13.26 -22.94
N ALA A 302 -12.57 -12.11 -22.35
CA ALA A 302 -13.08 -11.70 -21.05
C ALA A 302 -14.58 -11.37 -21.09
N GLU A 303 -15.06 -10.74 -22.17
CA GLU A 303 -16.47 -10.48 -22.43
C GLU A 303 -17.27 -11.79 -22.47
N THR A 304 -16.85 -12.76 -23.27
CA THR A 304 -17.53 -14.07 -23.36
C THR A 304 -17.60 -14.76 -21.99
N SER A 305 -16.46 -14.87 -21.30
CA SER A 305 -16.41 -15.56 -20.00
C SER A 305 -17.22 -14.87 -18.90
N LEU A 306 -17.29 -13.54 -18.90
CA LEU A 306 -18.07 -12.80 -17.91
C LEU A 306 -19.56 -12.79 -18.25
N ASN A 307 -19.94 -12.69 -19.51
CA ASN A 307 -21.35 -12.73 -19.93
C ASN A 307 -22.00 -14.08 -19.60
N GLU A 308 -21.30 -15.20 -19.81
CA GLU A 308 -21.77 -16.53 -19.40
C GLU A 308 -22.07 -16.63 -17.90
N LYS A 309 -21.27 -15.94 -17.07
CA LYS A 309 -21.36 -15.95 -15.60
C LYS A 309 -22.27 -14.85 -15.03
N ALA A 310 -22.80 -13.95 -15.85
CA ALA A 310 -23.42 -12.71 -15.39
C ALA A 310 -24.71 -12.36 -16.13
N LYS A 311 -25.58 -13.35 -16.38
CA LYS A 311 -26.84 -13.18 -17.12
C LYS A 311 -27.75 -12.04 -16.60
N ASP A 312 -27.68 -11.72 -15.31
CA ASP A 312 -28.53 -10.69 -14.66
C ASP A 312 -27.79 -9.39 -14.29
N VAL A 313 -26.60 -9.13 -14.83
CA VAL A 313 -25.81 -7.94 -14.49
C VAL A 313 -25.91 -6.89 -15.58
N ASP A 314 -26.04 -5.62 -15.18
CA ASP A 314 -26.02 -4.48 -16.11
C ASP A 314 -24.81 -4.56 -17.06
N PRO A 315 -25.01 -4.54 -18.39
CA PRO A 315 -23.93 -4.54 -19.39
C PRO A 315 -22.84 -3.49 -19.12
N LYS A 316 -23.20 -2.32 -18.56
CA LYS A 316 -22.22 -1.29 -18.20
C LYS A 316 -21.31 -1.73 -17.05
N GLU A 317 -21.86 -2.42 -16.07
CA GLU A 317 -21.10 -3.00 -14.95
C GLU A 317 -20.20 -4.14 -15.46
N ILE A 318 -20.68 -4.95 -16.41
CA ILE A 318 -19.88 -6.00 -17.05
C ILE A 318 -18.68 -5.39 -17.79
N GLN A 319 -18.88 -4.33 -18.58
CA GLN A 319 -17.79 -3.64 -19.30
C GLN A 319 -16.72 -3.06 -18.37
N ALA A 320 -17.10 -2.51 -17.21
CA ALA A 320 -16.14 -2.08 -16.21
C ALA A 320 -15.34 -3.28 -15.65
N LYS A 321 -16.02 -4.40 -15.36
CA LYS A 321 -15.38 -5.62 -14.85
C LYS A 321 -14.41 -6.25 -15.84
N ILE A 322 -14.72 -6.26 -17.12
CA ILE A 322 -13.84 -6.79 -18.16
C ILE A 322 -12.49 -6.06 -18.15
N LYS A 323 -12.50 -4.73 -18.09
CA LYS A 323 -11.27 -3.92 -18.04
C LYS A 323 -10.44 -4.28 -16.80
N TRP A 324 -11.07 -4.35 -15.64
CA TRP A 324 -10.40 -4.72 -14.39
C TRP A 324 -9.90 -6.16 -14.41
N PHE A 325 -10.67 -7.10 -14.94
CA PHE A 325 -10.28 -8.50 -15.04
C PHE A 325 -9.05 -8.67 -15.91
N VAL A 326 -9.02 -8.04 -17.09
CA VAL A 326 -7.84 -8.05 -17.96
C VAL A 326 -6.66 -7.40 -17.23
N ALA A 327 -6.84 -6.22 -16.65
CA ALA A 327 -5.75 -5.54 -15.93
C ALA A 327 -5.14 -6.39 -14.80
N TRP A 328 -5.96 -6.94 -13.90
CA TRP A 328 -5.49 -7.71 -12.74
C TRP A 328 -5.00 -9.10 -13.08
N LYS A 329 -5.65 -9.81 -14.01
CA LYS A 329 -5.19 -11.14 -14.44
C LYS A 329 -3.77 -11.04 -15.02
N TRP A 330 -3.56 -10.07 -15.90
CA TRP A 330 -2.27 -9.88 -16.54
C TRP A 330 -1.27 -9.29 -15.54
N SER A 331 -1.63 -8.30 -14.72
CA SER A 331 -0.75 -7.81 -13.66
C SER A 331 -0.27 -8.94 -12.74
N PHE A 332 -1.17 -9.82 -12.29
CA PHE A 332 -0.81 -10.96 -11.44
C PHE A 332 0.16 -11.93 -12.15
N LEU A 333 -0.13 -12.28 -13.42
CA LEU A 333 0.77 -13.13 -14.21
C LEU A 333 2.15 -12.49 -14.40
N GLY A 334 2.21 -11.17 -14.66
CA GLY A 334 3.49 -10.43 -14.74
C GLY A 334 4.30 -10.52 -13.45
N HIS A 335 3.65 -10.32 -12.29
CA HIS A 335 4.30 -10.47 -10.99
C HIS A 335 4.76 -11.92 -10.72
N MET A 336 4.00 -12.93 -11.15
CA MET A 336 4.45 -14.33 -11.06
C MET A 336 5.70 -14.60 -11.88
N VAL A 337 5.75 -14.10 -13.13
CA VAL A 337 6.93 -14.27 -13.99
C VAL A 337 8.13 -13.58 -13.37
N ILE A 338 7.98 -12.35 -12.87
CA ILE A 338 9.06 -11.60 -12.22
C ILE A 338 9.51 -12.29 -10.94
N TYR A 339 8.59 -12.86 -10.16
CA TYR A 339 8.94 -13.65 -9.00
C TYR A 339 9.87 -14.81 -9.37
N VAL A 340 9.48 -15.62 -10.37
CA VAL A 340 10.29 -16.77 -10.80
C VAL A 340 11.63 -16.33 -11.38
N VAL A 341 11.64 -15.38 -12.30
CA VAL A 341 12.88 -14.89 -12.92
C VAL A 341 13.77 -14.21 -11.89
N GLY A 342 13.19 -13.48 -10.95
CA GLY A 342 13.93 -12.82 -9.88
C GLY A 342 14.59 -13.80 -8.94
N LEU A 343 13.91 -14.88 -8.56
CA LEU A 343 14.53 -15.95 -7.78
C LEU A 343 15.71 -16.60 -8.51
N ILE A 344 15.58 -16.85 -9.81
CA ILE A 344 16.67 -17.39 -10.63
C ILE A 344 17.85 -16.40 -10.62
N ALA A 345 17.60 -15.12 -10.89
CA ALA A 345 18.63 -14.09 -10.93
C ALA A 345 19.34 -13.89 -9.58
N ILE A 346 18.59 -13.87 -8.49
CA ILE A 346 19.13 -13.78 -7.12
C ILE A 346 19.95 -15.03 -6.80
N THR A 347 19.47 -16.22 -7.15
CA THR A 347 20.21 -17.47 -6.93
C THR A 347 21.55 -17.45 -7.66
N ILE A 348 21.57 -17.07 -8.94
CA ILE A 348 22.81 -16.89 -9.71
C ILE A 348 23.73 -15.88 -9.03
N THR A 349 23.19 -14.76 -8.57
CA THR A 349 23.95 -13.71 -7.88
C THR A 349 24.58 -14.23 -6.60
N ILE A 350 23.84 -15.00 -5.80
CA ILE A 350 24.34 -15.64 -4.58
C ILE A 350 25.53 -16.55 -4.91
N PHE A 351 25.42 -17.38 -5.95
CA PHE A 351 26.51 -18.27 -6.36
C PHE A 351 27.74 -17.50 -6.89
N VAL A 352 27.52 -16.50 -7.76
CA VAL A 352 28.61 -15.72 -8.37
C VAL A 352 29.37 -14.91 -7.31
N LEU A 353 28.65 -14.32 -6.36
CA LEU A 353 29.22 -13.51 -5.29
C LEU A 353 29.62 -14.30 -4.04
N SER A 354 29.47 -15.64 -4.07
CA SER A 354 29.71 -16.52 -2.91
C SER A 354 28.99 -16.06 -1.64
N LEU A 355 27.76 -15.54 -1.78
CA LEU A 355 26.92 -15.14 -0.66
C LEU A 355 26.34 -16.36 0.04
N ASP A 356 25.92 -16.18 1.29
CA ASP A 356 25.23 -17.23 2.03
C ASP A 356 23.87 -17.57 1.39
N ILE A 357 23.71 -18.83 0.98
CA ILE A 357 22.47 -19.35 0.40
C ILE A 357 21.30 -19.27 1.39
N ALA A 358 21.55 -19.16 2.68
CA ALA A 358 20.55 -18.97 3.73
C ALA A 358 19.72 -17.68 3.56
N ILE A 359 20.20 -16.70 2.78
CA ILE A 359 19.47 -15.46 2.48
C ILE A 359 18.33 -15.71 1.46
N LEU A 360 18.47 -16.71 0.58
CA LEU A 360 17.53 -16.95 -0.51
C LEU A 360 16.09 -17.24 -0.01
N PRO A 361 15.86 -18.09 1.01
CA PRO A 361 14.54 -18.29 1.58
C PRO A 361 13.86 -17.01 2.06
N VAL A 362 14.59 -16.10 2.72
CA VAL A 362 14.04 -14.83 3.24
C VAL A 362 13.58 -13.94 2.08
N VAL A 363 14.41 -13.80 1.04
CA VAL A 363 14.05 -12.99 -0.14
C VAL A 363 12.85 -13.60 -0.87
N ALA A 364 12.84 -14.93 -1.03
CA ALA A 364 11.76 -15.65 -1.67
C ALA A 364 10.43 -15.50 -0.93
N LEU A 365 10.43 -15.68 0.39
CA LEU A 365 9.23 -15.58 1.20
C LEU A 365 8.73 -14.13 1.29
N GLY A 366 9.62 -13.15 1.41
CA GLY A 366 9.27 -11.73 1.37
C GLY A 366 8.53 -11.36 0.07
N TRP A 367 9.00 -11.82 -1.08
CA TRP A 367 8.30 -11.59 -2.35
C TRP A 367 6.99 -12.39 -2.48
N LEU A 368 6.95 -13.62 -1.93
CA LEU A 368 5.75 -14.46 -1.91
C LEU A 368 4.61 -13.80 -1.13
N ILE A 369 4.91 -13.05 -0.07
CA ILE A 369 3.92 -12.23 0.66
C ILE A 369 3.28 -11.20 -0.30
N GLY A 370 4.10 -10.47 -1.05
CA GLY A 370 3.64 -9.49 -2.05
C GLY A 370 2.80 -10.12 -3.16
N LEU A 371 3.22 -11.29 -3.65
CA LEU A 371 2.48 -12.06 -4.66
C LEU A 371 1.13 -12.55 -4.12
N SER A 372 1.08 -12.98 -2.85
CA SER A 372 -0.13 -13.45 -2.18
C SER A 372 -1.12 -12.31 -1.93
N ALA A 373 -0.64 -11.10 -1.63
CA ALA A 373 -1.46 -9.90 -1.59
C ALA A 373 -2.09 -9.60 -2.97
N HIS A 374 -1.30 -9.65 -4.05
CA HIS A 374 -1.80 -9.47 -5.42
C HIS A 374 -2.82 -10.55 -5.81
N TYR A 375 -2.55 -11.82 -5.50
CA TYR A 375 -3.50 -12.92 -5.71
C TYR A 375 -4.83 -12.67 -5.01
N SER A 376 -4.78 -12.15 -3.77
CA SER A 376 -5.98 -11.81 -3.01
C SER A 376 -6.83 -10.76 -3.71
N LEU A 377 -6.21 -9.70 -4.23
CA LEU A 377 -6.91 -8.66 -4.99
C LEU A 377 -7.52 -9.21 -6.28
N TYR A 378 -6.77 -10.03 -7.02
CA TYR A 378 -7.27 -10.73 -8.20
C TYR A 378 -8.48 -11.61 -7.87
N TRP A 379 -8.38 -12.43 -6.81
CA TRP A 379 -9.46 -13.32 -6.36
C TRP A 379 -10.71 -12.53 -5.97
N ILE A 380 -10.54 -11.46 -5.19
CA ILE A 380 -11.63 -10.62 -4.70
C ILE A 380 -12.46 -10.06 -5.85
N LEU A 381 -11.79 -9.56 -6.90
CA LEU A 381 -12.44 -9.02 -8.08
C LEU A 381 -13.18 -10.09 -8.87
N MET A 382 -12.64 -11.31 -8.90
CA MET A 382 -13.22 -12.42 -9.65
C MET A 382 -14.45 -13.03 -8.99
N PHE A 383 -14.43 -13.20 -7.68
CA PHE A 383 -15.43 -14.00 -6.98
C PHE A 383 -16.51 -13.17 -6.28
N ARG A 384 -16.65 -11.88 -6.62
CA ARG A 384 -17.73 -11.01 -6.15
C ARG A 384 -17.93 -11.08 -4.64
N ALA A 385 -16.86 -11.12 -3.85
CA ALA A 385 -17.04 -10.80 -2.44
C ALA A 385 -17.63 -9.37 -2.43
N ARG A 386 -18.88 -9.19 -1.99
CA ARG A 386 -19.49 -7.84 -1.86
C ARG A 386 -19.25 -7.24 -0.48
N ASN A 387 -18.86 -8.10 0.46
CA ASN A 387 -18.69 -7.74 1.86
C ASN A 387 -17.21 -7.46 2.14
N ALA A 388 -16.91 -6.22 2.56
CA ALA A 388 -15.57 -5.79 2.94
C ALA A 388 -14.91 -6.72 3.98
N LEU A 389 -15.67 -7.29 4.93
CA LEU A 389 -15.15 -8.26 5.90
C LEU A 389 -14.66 -9.57 5.25
N LYS A 390 -15.29 -9.99 4.14
CA LYS A 390 -14.81 -11.15 3.36
C LYS A 390 -13.54 -10.81 2.59
N TRP A 391 -13.33 -9.54 2.22
CA TRP A 391 -12.12 -9.06 1.54
C TRP A 391 -10.96 -9.04 2.52
N THR A 392 -11.16 -8.35 3.63
CA THR A 392 -10.12 -8.20 4.66
C THR A 392 -9.70 -9.56 5.18
N PHE A 393 -10.64 -10.45 5.53
CA PHE A 393 -10.31 -11.80 5.98
C PHE A 393 -9.42 -12.56 4.98
N ARG A 394 -9.72 -12.49 3.68
CA ARG A 394 -8.96 -13.23 2.65
C ARG A 394 -7.59 -12.63 2.39
N ILE A 395 -7.49 -11.31 2.33
CA ILE A 395 -6.20 -10.62 2.20
C ILE A 395 -5.32 -11.01 3.39
N HIS A 396 -5.84 -10.89 4.62
CA HIS A 396 -5.09 -11.25 5.81
C HIS A 396 -4.71 -12.73 5.80
N LEU A 397 -5.61 -13.63 5.44
CA LEU A 397 -5.31 -15.07 5.38
C LEU A 397 -4.18 -15.39 4.39
N HIS A 398 -4.26 -14.88 3.15
CA HIS A 398 -3.25 -15.17 2.14
C HIS A 398 -1.92 -14.48 2.40
N VAL A 399 -1.89 -13.34 3.09
CA VAL A 399 -0.65 -12.65 3.50
C VAL A 399 -0.05 -13.28 4.76
N TYR A 400 -0.90 -13.72 5.69
CA TYR A 400 -0.50 -14.29 6.97
C TYR A 400 0.25 -15.60 6.84
N ILE A 401 -0.24 -16.51 5.99
CA ILE A 401 0.41 -17.82 5.81
C ILE A 401 1.87 -17.65 5.38
N PRO A 402 2.20 -16.96 4.26
CA PRO A 402 3.60 -16.78 3.86
C PRO A 402 4.38 -15.94 4.86
N ALA A 403 3.78 -14.93 5.51
CA ALA A 403 4.45 -14.16 6.55
C ALA A 403 4.83 -15.00 7.78
N CYS A 404 3.97 -15.95 8.19
CA CYS A 404 4.30 -16.84 9.30
C CYS A 404 5.43 -17.81 8.93
N VAL A 405 5.41 -18.35 7.71
CA VAL A 405 6.50 -19.19 7.20
C VAL A 405 7.81 -18.39 7.17
N ASP A 406 7.78 -17.15 6.69
CA ASP A 406 8.93 -16.24 6.69
C ASP A 406 9.48 -15.99 8.09
N MET A 407 8.62 -15.68 9.06
CA MET A 407 9.04 -15.44 10.44
C MET A 407 9.59 -16.71 11.13
N VAL A 408 9.09 -17.90 10.77
CA VAL A 408 9.68 -19.18 11.24
C VAL A 408 11.07 -19.36 10.65
N VAL A 409 11.24 -19.11 9.36
CA VAL A 409 12.55 -19.18 8.70
C VAL A 409 13.51 -18.16 9.31
N LEU A 410 13.08 -16.91 9.53
CA LEU A 410 13.89 -15.88 10.19
C LEU A 410 14.33 -16.30 11.59
N ASN A 411 13.46 -16.93 12.39
CA ASN A 411 13.83 -17.48 13.69
C ASN A 411 14.92 -18.54 13.59
N LEU A 412 14.80 -19.46 12.63
CA LEU A 412 15.78 -20.52 12.41
C LEU A 412 17.14 -19.97 11.95
N LEU A 413 17.14 -18.87 11.20
CA LEU A 413 18.35 -18.26 10.64
C LEU A 413 19.07 -17.31 11.60
N THR A 414 18.33 -16.52 12.36
CA THR A 414 18.93 -15.43 13.17
C THR A 414 19.21 -15.83 14.62
N GLY A 415 18.48 -16.82 15.16
CA GLY A 415 18.53 -17.17 16.58
C GLY A 415 18.10 -16.02 17.50
N GLY A 416 17.91 -16.32 18.79
CA GLY A 416 17.82 -15.30 19.86
C GLY A 416 16.50 -14.52 20.00
N PHE A 417 15.71 -14.31 18.95
CA PHE A 417 14.43 -13.59 19.06
C PHE A 417 13.25 -14.39 18.50
N PRO A 418 12.14 -14.57 19.25
CA PRO A 418 11.00 -15.36 18.81
C PRO A 418 10.06 -14.55 17.90
N TRP A 419 10.49 -14.23 16.67
CA TRP A 419 9.65 -13.57 15.67
C TRP A 419 8.39 -14.39 15.33
N SER A 420 8.53 -15.72 15.19
CA SER A 420 7.41 -16.58 14.80
C SER A 420 6.28 -16.69 15.83
N PRO A 421 6.49 -16.81 17.16
CA PRO A 421 5.38 -16.71 18.13
C PRO A 421 4.63 -15.38 18.07
N ILE A 422 5.32 -14.25 17.86
CA ILE A 422 4.69 -12.93 17.75
C ILE A 422 3.80 -12.85 16.51
N GLY A 423 4.32 -13.30 15.36
CA GLY A 423 3.56 -13.34 14.11
C GLY A 423 2.38 -14.30 14.18
N ILE A 424 2.61 -15.55 14.59
CA ILE A 424 1.60 -16.62 14.63
C ILE A 424 0.50 -16.30 15.65
N LEU A 425 0.85 -15.93 16.88
CA LEU A 425 -0.15 -15.65 17.92
C LEU A 425 -0.83 -14.30 17.68
N GLY A 426 -0.06 -13.25 17.42
CA GLY A 426 -0.59 -11.90 17.23
C GLY A 426 -1.50 -11.80 16.02
N TRP A 427 -1.05 -12.22 14.84
CA TRP A 427 -1.86 -12.15 13.63
C TRP A 427 -2.91 -13.27 13.57
N GLY A 428 -2.64 -14.43 14.18
CA GLY A 428 -3.61 -15.53 14.31
C GLY A 428 -4.85 -15.11 15.10
N ILE A 429 -4.68 -14.36 16.20
CA ILE A 429 -5.80 -13.73 16.93
C ILE A 429 -6.57 -12.78 16.01
N GLY A 430 -5.87 -11.91 15.26
CA GLY A 430 -6.49 -11.00 14.30
C GLY A 430 -7.33 -11.71 13.22
N ILE A 431 -6.83 -12.83 12.68
CA ILE A 431 -7.58 -13.67 11.74
C ILE A 431 -8.79 -14.33 12.40
N GLY A 432 -8.64 -14.82 13.63
CA GLY A 432 -9.75 -15.36 14.42
C GLY A 432 -10.86 -14.34 14.61
N VAL A 433 -10.51 -13.10 14.98
CA VAL A 433 -11.45 -11.98 15.08
C VAL A 433 -12.11 -11.70 13.73
N HIS A 434 -11.35 -11.59 12.64
CA HIS A 434 -11.93 -11.38 11.30
C HIS A 434 -12.85 -12.54 10.87
N TYR A 435 -12.54 -13.78 11.24
CA TYR A 435 -13.40 -14.94 10.98
C TYR A 435 -14.71 -14.85 11.77
N ILE A 436 -14.65 -14.52 13.06
CA ILE A 436 -15.82 -14.32 13.92
C ILE A 436 -16.68 -13.17 13.38
N LEU A 437 -16.10 -12.01 13.11
CA LEU A 437 -16.81 -10.86 12.54
C LEU A 437 -17.46 -11.23 11.20
N LYS A 438 -16.74 -11.93 10.32
CA LYS A 438 -17.31 -12.46 9.08
C LYS A 438 -18.49 -13.38 9.36
N LYS A 439 -18.40 -14.32 10.31
CA LYS A 439 -19.45 -15.31 10.60
C LYS A 439 -20.73 -14.67 11.16
N TYR A 440 -20.59 -13.66 12.00
CA TYR A 440 -21.71 -13.09 12.76
C TYR A 440 -22.26 -11.76 12.22
N ILE A 441 -21.47 -10.98 11.48
CA ILE A 441 -21.90 -9.67 10.92
C ILE A 441 -22.29 -9.80 9.44
N SER A 442 -21.91 -10.88 8.74
CA SER A 442 -22.25 -11.05 7.31
C SER A 442 -23.54 -11.82 7.03
N LYS A 443 -24.24 -12.25 8.08
CA LYS A 443 -25.64 -12.68 8.03
C LYS A 443 -26.54 -11.45 8.16
#